data_AF-A0A2V8ULB0-F1
#
_entry.id   AF-A0A2V8ULB0-F1
#
_cell.length_a   1.000
_cell.length_b   1.000
_cell.length_c   1.000
_cell.angle_alpha   90.00
_cell.angle_beta   90.00
_cell.angle_gamma   90.00
#
_symmetry.space_group_name_H-M   'P 1'
#
loop_
_entity.id
_entity.type
_entity.pdbx_description
1 polymer ?
#
loop_
_entity_poly.entity_id
_entity_poly.type
_entity_poly.pdbx_seq_one_letter_code
_entity_poly.pdbx_strand_id
1 'polypeptide(L)'
;MSEDLTVSYVPSPEQRDWRLLRRTHVAMRESLVRLRNQIEALLEQAQIKLSSMVSDILGKSGRRMLNALIQGIDDPVELAALGDRRLHASKEQLTDALNG
;
A
#
# COMPACT_ATOMS: atom_id res chain seq x y z
N MET A 1 -33.92 41.79 -26.51
CA MET A 1 -32.94 40.92 -27.18
C MET A 1 -32.13 40.25 -26.10
N SER A 2 -32.44 38.99 -25.77
CA SER A 2 -31.76 38.20 -24.74
C SER A 2 -31.31 36.92 -25.42
N GLU A 3 -30.19 37.01 -26.13
CA GLU A 3 -29.44 35.87 -26.62
C GLU A 3 -28.12 35.90 -25.88
N ASP A 4 -28.05 35.16 -24.78
CA ASP A 4 -26.80 34.59 -24.27
C ASP A 4 -27.18 33.51 -23.27
N LEU A 5 -27.93 32.51 -23.77
CA LEU A 5 -27.98 31.22 -23.11
C LEU A 5 -26.58 30.64 -23.28
N THR A 6 -25.76 30.81 -22.25
CA THR A 6 -24.44 30.18 -22.12
C THR A 6 -24.60 28.68 -22.34
N VAL A 7 -24.26 28.22 -23.53
CA VAL A 7 -24.28 26.80 -23.87
C VAL A 7 -23.20 26.14 -23.02
N SER A 8 -23.61 25.54 -21.90
CA SER A 8 -22.70 24.80 -21.03
C SER A 8 -22.12 23.64 -21.83
N TYR A 9 -20.80 23.64 -21.99
CA TYR A 9 -20.11 22.58 -22.73
C TYR A 9 -20.29 21.23 -22.02
N VAL A 10 -20.93 20.29 -22.72
CA VAL A 10 -21.04 18.88 -22.29
C VAL A 10 -20.04 18.05 -23.11
N PRO A 11 -19.02 17.43 -22.47
CA PRO A 11 -18.05 16.58 -23.18
C PRO A 11 -18.72 15.38 -23.84
N SER A 12 -18.10 14.81 -24.88
CA SER A 12 -18.62 13.61 -25.54
C SER A 12 -18.70 12.42 -24.57
N PRO A 13 -19.55 11.41 -24.81
CA PRO A 13 -19.64 10.22 -23.96
C PRO A 13 -18.28 9.58 -23.68
N GLU A 14 -17.47 9.37 -24.72
CA GLU A 14 -16.12 8.81 -24.61
C GLU A 14 -15.21 9.64 -23.68
N GLN A 15 -15.24 10.97 -23.79
CA GLN A 15 -14.45 11.84 -22.91
C GLN A 15 -14.88 11.73 -21.45
N ARG A 16 -16.19 11.54 -21.18
CA ARG A 16 -16.69 11.35 -19.83
C ARG A 16 -16.28 10.00 -19.27
N ASP A 17 -16.28 8.95 -20.09
CA ASP A 17 -15.86 7.60 -19.69
C ASP A 17 -14.38 7.57 -19.31
N TRP A 18 -13.51 8.18 -20.13
CA TRP A 18 -12.09 8.32 -19.79
C TRP A 18 -11.87 9.11 -18.49
N ARG A 19 -12.66 10.16 -18.26
CA ARG A 19 -12.61 10.94 -17.01
C ARG A 19 -13.07 10.11 -15.81
N LEU A 20 -14.12 9.32 -15.96
CA LEU A 20 -14.61 8.42 -14.93
C LEU A 20 -13.54 7.39 -14.58
N LEU A 21 -12.97 6.71 -15.59
CA LEU A 21 -11.90 5.74 -15.39
C LEU A 21 -10.71 6.36 -14.64
N ARG A 22 -10.26 7.55 -15.06
CA ARG A 22 -9.16 8.27 -14.38
C ARG A 22 -9.53 8.59 -12.93
N ARG A 23 -10.72 9.13 -12.67
CA ARG A 23 -11.19 9.45 -11.31
C ARG A 23 -11.22 8.21 -10.43
N THR A 24 -11.76 7.11 -10.93
CA THR A 24 -11.78 5.83 -10.22
C THR A 24 -10.37 5.34 -9.92
N HIS A 25 -9.45 5.40 -10.90
CA HIS A 25 -8.06 5.01 -10.69
C HIS A 25 -7.37 5.85 -9.59
N VAL A 26 -7.59 7.17 -9.58
CA VAL A 26 -7.06 8.06 -8.52
C VAL A 26 -7.64 7.69 -7.15
N ALA A 27 -8.96 7.52 -7.05
CA ALA A 27 -9.63 7.16 -5.81
C ALA A 27 -9.15 5.80 -5.26
N MET A 28 -8.90 4.82 -6.14
CA MET A 28 -8.32 3.53 -5.75
C MET A 28 -6.89 3.69 -5.22
N ARG A 29 -6.06 4.51 -5.87
CA ARG A 29 -4.68 4.76 -5.45
C ARG A 29 -4.61 5.44 -4.08
N GLU A 30 -5.48 6.42 -3.84
CA GLU A 30 -5.61 7.06 -2.53
C GLU A 30 -6.07 6.08 -1.45
N SER A 31 -6.98 5.18 -1.79
CA SER A 31 -7.46 4.14 -0.87
C SER A 31 -6.35 3.15 -0.51
N LEU A 32 -5.49 2.79 -1.47
CA LEU A 32 -4.30 1.98 -1.20
C LEU A 32 -3.32 2.68 -0.26
N VAL A 33 -3.09 3.99 -0.43
CA VAL A 33 -2.22 4.76 0.48
C VAL A 33 -2.82 4.79 1.90
N ARG A 34 -4.12 5.00 2.03
CA ARG A 34 -4.80 4.97 3.34
C ARG A 34 -4.65 3.61 4.02
N LEU A 35 -4.88 2.51 3.30
CA LEU A 35 -4.72 1.15 3.83
C LEU A 35 -3.27 0.87 4.24
N ARG A 36 -2.29 1.32 3.46
CA ARG A 36 -0.87 1.18 3.81
C ARG A 36 -0.57 1.86 5.14
N ASN A 37 -0.97 3.13 5.30
CA ASN A 37 -0.72 3.88 6.52
C ASN A 37 -1.41 3.26 7.74
N GLN A 38 -2.63 2.72 7.57
CA GLN A 38 -3.33 2.01 8.64
C GLN A 38 -2.58 0.75 9.08
N ILE A 39 -2.04 -0.02 8.12
CA ILE A 39 -1.23 -1.21 8.43
C ILE A 39 0.06 -0.80 9.15
N GLU A 40 0.77 0.23 8.67
CA GLU A 40 1.98 0.75 9.32
C GLU A 40 1.68 1.16 10.78
N ALA A 41 0.61 1.92 11.01
CA ALA A 41 0.21 2.34 12.36
C ALA A 41 -0.13 1.14 13.28
N LEU A 42 -0.81 0.12 12.76
CA LEU A 42 -1.12 -1.09 13.53
C LEU A 42 0.14 -1.88 13.90
N LEU A 43 1.09 -1.98 12.97
CA LEU A 43 2.38 -2.63 13.22
C LEU A 43 3.17 -1.88 14.29
N GLU A 44 3.22 -0.55 14.23
CA GLU A 44 3.87 0.28 15.25
C GLU A 44 3.20 0.12 16.63
N GLN A 45 1.87 0.10 16.68
CA GLN A 45 1.12 -0.15 17.92
C GLN A 45 1.42 -1.52 18.52
N ALA A 46 1.63 -2.53 17.68
CA ALA A 46 2.06 -3.87 18.09
C ALA A 46 3.56 -3.98 18.41
N GLN A 47 4.32 -2.89 18.30
CA GLN A 47 5.79 -2.85 18.44
C GLN A 47 6.53 -3.73 17.41
N ILE A 48 5.94 -3.91 16.22
CA ILE A 48 6.51 -4.69 15.12
C ILE A 48 7.09 -3.73 14.07
N LYS A 49 8.42 -3.74 13.87
CA LYS A 49 9.13 -2.83 12.94
C LYS A 49 9.19 -3.34 11.48
N LEU A 50 8.17 -4.06 11.03
CA LEU A 50 8.16 -4.67 9.69
C LEU A 50 8.19 -3.62 8.54
N SER A 51 7.68 -2.41 8.77
CA SER A 51 7.68 -1.32 7.79
C SER A 51 9.08 -0.78 7.46
N SER A 52 10.05 -0.87 8.38
CA SER A 52 11.45 -0.46 8.12
C SER A 52 12.24 -1.51 7.33
N MET A 53 11.72 -2.73 7.30
CA MET A 53 12.38 -3.93 6.76
C MET A 53 11.95 -4.24 5.33
N VAL A 54 10.74 -3.83 4.95
CA VAL A 54 10.13 -4.17 3.67
C VAL A 54 9.86 -2.92 2.85
N SER A 55 10.44 -2.85 1.65
CA SER A 55 10.28 -1.71 0.74
C SER A 55 8.84 -1.52 0.24
N ASP A 56 8.03 -2.58 0.22
CA ASP A 56 6.60 -2.54 -0.10
C ASP A 56 5.82 -3.56 0.76
N ILE A 57 5.19 -3.06 1.83
CA ILE A 57 4.41 -3.86 2.78
C ILE A 57 3.17 -4.52 2.13
N LEU A 58 2.61 -3.88 1.09
CA LEU A 58 1.49 -4.43 0.32
C LEU A 58 1.95 -5.29 -0.86
N GLY A 59 3.27 -5.37 -1.08
CA GLY A 59 3.89 -6.19 -2.10
C GLY A 59 3.93 -7.67 -1.75
N LYS A 60 4.47 -8.50 -2.65
CA LYS A 60 4.48 -9.96 -2.49
C LYS A 60 5.19 -10.43 -1.22
N SER A 61 6.29 -9.80 -0.84
CA SER A 61 7.06 -10.15 0.37
C SER A 61 6.36 -9.67 1.63
N GLY A 62 5.93 -8.40 1.66
CA GLY A 62 5.21 -7.83 2.79
C GLY A 62 3.93 -8.59 3.11
N ARG A 63 3.13 -8.96 2.09
CA ARG A 63 1.93 -9.79 2.29
C ARG A 63 2.24 -11.19 2.84
N ARG A 64 3.36 -11.81 2.44
CA ARG A 64 3.77 -13.12 3.00
C ARG A 64 4.10 -12.98 4.48
N MET A 65 4.85 -11.95 4.85
CA MET A 65 5.20 -11.66 6.24
C MET A 65 3.97 -11.28 7.08
N LEU A 66 3.06 -10.44 6.55
CA LEU A 66 1.79 -10.13 7.20
C LEU A 66 0.92 -11.38 7.43
N ASN A 67 0.86 -12.29 6.46
CA ASN A 67 0.13 -13.55 6.64
C ASN A 67 0.76 -14.44 7.71
N ALA A 68 2.10 -14.47 7.82
CA ALA A 68 2.79 -15.19 8.87
C ALA A 68 2.50 -14.59 10.26
N LEU A 69 2.50 -13.26 10.38
CA LEU A 69 2.08 -12.56 11.60
C LEU A 69 0.63 -12.89 11.99
N ILE A 70 -0.29 -12.94 11.02
CA ILE A 70 -1.69 -13.35 11.27
C ILE A 70 -1.77 -14.81 11.76
N GLN A 71 -0.86 -15.67 11.32
CA GLN A 71 -0.75 -17.06 11.77
C GLN A 71 -0.06 -17.19 13.15
N GLY A 72 0.35 -16.08 13.76
CA GLY A 72 1.04 -16.06 15.05
C GLY A 72 2.54 -16.32 14.98
N ILE A 73 3.14 -16.26 13.79
CA ILE A 73 4.58 -16.33 13.61
C ILE A 73 5.15 -14.92 13.79
N ASP A 74 5.80 -14.68 14.92
CA ASP A 74 6.43 -13.41 15.28
C ASP A 74 7.97 -13.49 15.34
N ASP A 75 8.57 -14.68 15.15
CA ASP A 75 10.01 -14.84 15.19
C ASP A 75 10.70 -14.02 14.08
N PRO A 76 11.63 -13.12 14.47
CA PRO A 76 12.44 -12.33 13.57
C PRO A 76 13.05 -13.09 12.39
N VAL A 77 13.61 -14.27 12.69
CA VAL A 77 14.40 -15.05 11.73
C VAL A 77 13.48 -15.74 10.74
N GLU A 78 12.36 -16.31 11.21
CA GLU A 78 11.33 -16.87 10.35
C GLU A 78 10.71 -15.82 9.42
N LEU A 79 10.38 -14.63 9.94
CA LEU A 79 9.84 -13.55 9.11
C LEU A 79 10.85 -13.09 8.06
N ALA A 80 12.13 -12.94 8.43
CA ALA A 80 13.20 -12.58 7.50
C ALA A 80 13.38 -13.62 6.38
N ALA A 81 13.21 -14.91 6.69
CA ALA A 81 13.32 -16.00 5.73
C ALA A 81 12.21 -15.98 4.66
N LEU A 82 11.03 -15.43 4.97
CA LEU A 82 9.92 -15.26 4.03
C LEU A 82 10.16 -14.13 3.01
N GLY A 83 11.18 -13.30 3.25
CA GLY A 83 11.58 -12.20 2.41
C GLY A 83 12.11 -12.64 1.04
N ASP A 84 11.79 -11.86 0.00
CA ASP A 84 12.38 -12.05 -1.32
C ASP A 84 13.81 -11.50 -1.36
N ARG A 85 14.68 -12.07 -2.20
CA ARG A 85 16.05 -11.61 -2.49
C ARG A 85 16.15 -10.12 -2.81
N ARG A 86 15.06 -9.53 -3.33
CA ARG A 86 15.00 -8.12 -3.75
C ARG A 86 14.68 -7.15 -2.61
N LEU A 87 14.47 -7.63 -1.39
CA LEU A 87 14.36 -6.75 -0.23
C LEU A 87 15.68 -6.00 -0.04
N HIS A 88 15.58 -4.70 0.24
CA HIS A 88 16.75 -3.84 0.44
C HIS A 88 17.51 -4.16 1.73
N ALA A 89 16.84 -4.75 2.73
CA ALA A 89 17.44 -5.16 4.00
C ALA A 89 18.04 -6.57 3.90
N SER A 90 19.27 -6.75 4.39
CA SER A 90 19.88 -8.07 4.53
C SER A 90 19.15 -8.90 5.59
N LYS A 91 19.27 -10.22 5.54
CA LYS A 91 18.67 -11.09 6.56
C LYS A 91 19.13 -10.74 7.98
N GLU A 92 20.38 -10.31 8.17
CA GLU A 92 20.84 -9.88 9.50
C GLU A 92 20.17 -8.56 9.94
N GLN A 93 20.00 -7.60 9.03
CA GLN A 93 19.28 -6.35 9.31
C GLN A 93 17.80 -6.60 9.63
N LEU A 94 17.21 -7.62 9.01
CA LEU A 94 15.85 -8.03 9.30
C LEU A 94 15.72 -8.63 10.71
N THR A 95 16.66 -9.48 11.12
CA THR A 95 16.67 -10.08 12.45
C THR A 95 16.90 -9.04 13.55
N ASP A 96 17.83 -8.11 13.34
CA ASP A 96 18.18 -7.08 14.33
C ASP A 96 17.02 -6.08 14.57
N ALA A 97 16.28 -5.75 13.51
CA ALA A 97 15.13 -4.84 13.60
C ALA A 97 13.94 -5.40 14.40
N LEU A 98 13.82 -6.71 14.55
CA LEU A 98 12.74 -7.36 15.29
C LEU A 98 13.15 -7.81 16.71
N ASN A 99 14.44 -7.70 17.06
CA ASN A 99 14.96 -7.98 18.42
C ASN A 99 15.02 -6.73 19.32
N GLY A 100 14.51 -5.58 18.87
CA GLY A 100 14.62 -4.29 19.57
C GLY A 100 13.31 -3.65 19.94
#